data_AF-A0A966DID7-F1
#
_entry.id   AF-A0A966DID7-F1
#
_cell.length_a   1.000
_cell.length_b   1.000
_cell.length_c   1.000
_cell.angle_alpha   90.00
_cell.angle_beta   90.00
_cell.angle_gamma   90.00
#
_symmetry.space_group_name_H-M   'P 1'
#
loop_
_entity.id
_entity.type
_entity.pdbx_description
1 polymer ?
#
loop_
_entity_poly.entity_id
_entity_poly.type
_entity_poly.pdbx_seq_one_letter_code
_entity_poly.pdbx_strand_id
1 'polypeptide(L)' 'MFNRKNILITGGTGSFGKKYTEILLKNYTPNKIIIF' A
#
# COMPACT_ATOMS: atom_id res chain seq x y z
N MET A 1 8.24 6.19 -7.63
CA MET A 1 8.78 4.95 -7.01
C MET A 1 7.79 3.78 -7.07
N PHE A 2 6.51 3.96 -6.69
CA PHE A 2 5.56 2.85 -6.53
C PHE A 2 4.55 2.67 -7.67
N ASN A 3 4.53 3.54 -8.68
CA ASN A 3 3.66 3.39 -9.84
C ASN A 3 3.98 2.10 -10.61
N ARG A 4 2.92 1.37 -10.99
CA ARG A 4 2.97 0.08 -11.70
C ARG A 4 3.78 -1.01 -10.98
N LYS A 5 4.01 -0.88 -9.67
CA LYS A 5 4.67 -1.91 -8.86
C LYS A 5 3.66 -2.85 -8.20
N ASN A 6 4.08 -4.07 -7.94
CA ASN A 6 3.38 -5.02 -7.07
C ASN A 6 3.95 -4.87 -5.66
N ILE A 7 3.10 -4.62 -4.66
CA ILE A 7 3.50 -4.27 -3.30
C ILE A 7 2.84 -5.24 -2.32
N LEU A 8 3.65 -5.80 -1.43
CA LEU A 8 3.21 -6.63 -0.32
C LEU A 8 3.30 -5.80 0.97
N ILE A 9 2.19 -5.67 1.69
CA ILE A 9 2.12 -4.99 2.98
C ILE A 9 1.73 -6.03 4.03
N THR A 10 2.66 -6.33 4.95
CA THR A 10 2.40 -7.19 6.12
C THR A 10 2.07 -6.34 7.33
N GLY A 11 1.13 -6.80 8.18
CA GLY A 11 0.64 -6.00 9.30
C GLY A 11 -0.23 -4.84 8.82
N GLY A 12 -0.84 -4.96 7.63
CA GLY A 12 -1.57 -3.86 7.01
C GLY A 12 -2.91 -3.54 7.67
N THR A 13 -3.40 -4.43 8.53
CA THR A 13 -4.63 -4.25 9.32
C THR A 13 -4.44 -3.30 10.51
N GLY A 14 -3.20 -3.10 10.97
CA GLY A 14 -2.86 -2.16 12.03
C GLY A 14 -3.15 -0.70 11.63
N SER A 15 -3.22 0.18 12.63
CA SER A 15 -3.47 1.62 12.43
C SER A 15 -2.45 2.24 11.46
N PHE A 16 -1.19 1.86 11.60
CA PHE A 16 -0.13 2.27 10.69
C PHE A 16 -0.35 1.75 9.26
N GLY A 17 -0.62 0.45 9.10
CA GLY A 17 -0.81 -0.18 7.80
C GLY A 17 -1.95 0.43 6.99
N LYS A 18 -3.08 0.70 7.66
CA LYS A 18 -4.22 1.42 7.07
C LYS A 18 -3.82 2.82 6.62
N LYS A 19 -3.16 3.60 7.49
CA LYS A 19 -2.78 4.98 7.16
C LYS A 19 -1.74 5.05 6.04
N TYR A 20 -0.77 4.15 6.08
CA TYR A 20 0.25 4.03 5.05
C TYR A 20 -0.37 3.69 3.69
N THR A 21 -1.30 2.73 3.66
CA THR A 21 -2.01 2.34 2.42
C THR A 21 -2.82 3.51 1.85
N GLU A 22 -3.49 4.29 2.69
CA GLU A 22 -4.17 5.53 2.29
C GLU A 22 -3.24 6.51 1.58
N ILE A 23 -2.07 6.80 2.19
CA ILE A 23 -1.09 7.75 1.65
C ILE A 23 -0.48 7.20 0.35
N LEU A 24 -0.20 5.91 0.30
CA LEU A 24 0.35 5.23 -0.87
C LEU A 24 -0.60 5.36 -2.06
N LEU A 25 -1.90 5.09 -1.86
CA LEU A 25 -2.92 5.17 -2.91
C LEU A 25 -3.25 6.61 -3.32
N LYS A 26 -3.10 7.59 -2.42
CA LYS A 26 -3.27 9.01 -2.75
C LYS A 26 -2.17 9.55 -3.67
N ASN A 27 -0.94 9.07 -3.49
CA ASN A 27 0.24 9.64 -4.17
C ASN A 27 0.75 8.79 -5.34
N TYR A 28 0.33 7.52 -5.45
CA TYR A 28 0.85 6.58 -6.44
C TYR A 28 -0.24 5.66 -7.01
N THR A 29 0.05 5.09 -8.17
CA THR A 29 -0.80 4.14 -8.90
C THR A 29 -0.10 2.78 -9.02
N PRO A 30 -0.05 1.97 -7.94
CA PRO A 30 0.54 0.64 -7.98
C PRO A 30 -0.27 -0.30 -8.88
N ASN A 31 0.38 -1.33 -9.42
CA ASN A 31 -0.27 -2.35 -10.24
C ASN A 31 -1.07 -3.33 -9.38
N LYS A 32 -0.55 -3.68 -8.20
CA LYS A 32 -1.21 -4.59 -7.27
C LYS A 32 -0.74 -4.30 -5.84
N ILE A 33 -1.66 -4.34 -4.88
CA ILE A 33 -1.34 -4.35 -3.45
C ILE A 33 -1.93 -5.62 -2.85
N ILE A 34 -1.12 -6.35 -2.08
CA ILE A 34 -1.56 -7.50 -1.30
C ILE A 34 -1.31 -7.15 0.17
N ILE A 35 -2.35 -7.27 0.99
CA ILE A 35 -2.32 -6.90 2.41
C ILE A 35 -2.52 -8.16 3.25
N PHE A 36 -1.60 -8.43 4.17
CA PHE A 36 -1.69 -9.47 5.21
C PHE A 36 -1.75 -8.84 6.60
#